data_AF-A0A2K1K8Q7-F1
#
_entry.id   AF-A0A2K1K8Q7-F1
#
_cell.length_a   1.000
_cell.length_b   1.000
_cell.length_c   1.000
_cell.angle_alpha   90.00
_cell.angle_beta   90.00
_cell.angle_gamma   90.00
#
_symmetry.space_group_name_H-M   'P 1'
#
loop_
_entity.id
_entity.type
_entity.pdbx_description
1 polymer ?
#
loop_
_entity_poly.entity_id
_entity_poly.type
_entity_poly.pdbx_seq_one_letter_code
_entity_poly.pdbx_strand_id
1 'polypeptide(L)'
;MYCGSLLNRSVCVQVSTCPSANGLRLNGNWAWKSGLNVAGQSVSCGDKFICRSSPTDRILVSAAEAAGKESFLGGDFMNDVNSRDSYSEARVSNVEETSWCYNIEKQDYVNADANSAKNLNGESGGAALSSLEKAWDHWNKLGAPKLIVAPMMDQSELPFRMLCRKYGATAAYTPMFHSRPFALQPGYRRVEFTTCPLHGRRIALFVQFGANDPKLLVKAAMFVQEDCDYFDINLGCPQRVAKRGFNRAFLMDDLPLIQSMVTQLVSSLTTPVSCKIRTFPDLEDTLAYAHMLENAGCSLLGVHGRTRDQKDGRTTRADWEAIKAVKEAVRIPVLANGNIRWLEDVHECIRMTGVDGVLYAESLLENPALFSGHRMRPVDAVTGGLVELSREGALNEPSLVLEYLELSEKYPIPQRMMRSHVYKMPCAWSKRYPELRDELNFEQGASID
;
A
#
# COMPACT_ATOMS: atom_id res chain seq x y z
N MET A 1 -45.63 10.04 -10.30
CA MET A 1 -46.62 8.95 -10.20
C MET A 1 -46.32 7.91 -11.28
N TYR A 2 -45.61 6.84 -10.93
CA TYR A 2 -45.88 5.43 -11.27
C TYR A 2 -44.87 4.59 -10.48
N CYS A 3 -45.31 3.42 -10.04
CA CYS A 3 -44.73 2.63 -8.95
C CYS A 3 -44.01 1.39 -9.50
N GLY A 4 -42.92 0.97 -8.85
CA GLY A 4 -42.25 -0.32 -9.08
C GLY A 4 -41.55 -0.75 -7.79
N SER A 5 -42.15 -1.70 -7.07
CA SER A 5 -41.75 -2.16 -5.75
C SER A 5 -40.73 -3.29 -5.81
N LEU A 6 -39.70 -3.28 -4.94
CA LEU A 6 -39.21 -4.44 -4.18
C LEU A 6 -38.24 -3.99 -3.05
N LEU A 7 -38.72 -4.15 -1.81
CA LEU A 7 -38.03 -4.40 -0.53
C LEU A 7 -37.07 -3.35 0.09
N ASN A 8 -37.65 -2.64 1.08
CA ASN A 8 -37.16 -2.31 2.43
C ASN A 8 -35.90 -1.44 2.65
N ARG A 9 -36.05 -0.12 2.43
CA ARG A 9 -36.10 0.95 3.47
C ARG A 9 -35.86 2.28 2.76
N SER A 10 -36.95 3.01 2.50
CA SER A 10 -36.90 4.38 1.99
C SER A 10 -36.76 5.34 3.18
N VAL A 11 -35.62 6.03 3.30
CA VAL A 11 -35.54 7.24 4.12
C VAL A 11 -35.90 8.42 3.20
N CYS A 12 -37.11 8.95 3.38
CA CYS A 12 -37.50 10.24 2.81
C CYS A 12 -36.82 11.35 3.62
N VAL A 13 -35.87 12.06 3.03
CA VAL A 13 -35.44 13.37 3.55
C VAL A 13 -36.38 14.43 2.98
N GLN A 14 -37.27 14.93 3.84
CA GLN A 14 -38.10 16.07 3.52
C GLN A 14 -37.25 17.34 3.73
N VAL A 15 -36.77 17.92 2.64
CA VAL A 15 -36.10 19.23 2.68
C VAL A 15 -37.18 20.31 2.85
N SER A 16 -37.39 20.76 4.09
CA SER A 16 -38.16 21.98 4.35
C SER A 16 -37.25 23.18 4.07
N THR A 17 -37.50 23.88 2.98
CA THR A 17 -36.94 25.21 2.73
C THR A 17 -37.58 26.20 3.70
N CYS A 18 -36.77 26.85 4.54
CA CYS A 18 -37.21 28.03 5.28
C CYS A 18 -36.79 29.28 4.49
N PRO A 19 -37.73 30.09 3.97
CA PRO A 19 -37.41 31.35 3.32
C PRO A 19 -37.25 32.47 4.37
N SER A 20 -36.37 33.42 4.05
CA SER A 20 -36.20 34.75 4.66
C SER A 20 -35.29 34.89 5.90
N ALA A 21 -34.09 35.43 5.66
CA ALA A 21 -33.60 36.61 6.36
C ALA A 21 -32.53 37.30 5.49
N ASN A 22 -32.81 38.55 5.13
CA ASN A 22 -31.98 39.41 4.30
C ASN A 22 -30.68 39.83 5.01
N GLY A 23 -29.58 39.79 4.26
CA GLY A 23 -28.52 40.81 4.15
C GLY A 23 -27.84 41.38 5.39
N LEU A 24 -26.51 41.26 5.45
CA LEU A 24 -25.58 42.41 5.49
C LEU A 24 -24.12 41.94 5.35
N ARG A 25 -23.48 42.36 4.25
CA ARG A 25 -22.02 42.40 4.10
C ARG A 25 -21.46 43.56 4.92
N LEU A 26 -20.40 43.33 5.69
CA LEU A 26 -19.45 44.37 6.08
C LEU A 26 -18.01 43.84 6.02
N ASN A 27 -17.17 44.61 5.33
CA ASN A 27 -15.71 44.50 5.31
C ASN A 27 -15.12 45.01 6.64
N GLY A 28 -13.97 44.47 7.04
CA GLY A 28 -13.02 45.19 7.91
C GLY A 28 -12.33 44.32 8.97
N ASN A 29 -11.02 44.13 8.79
CA ASN A 29 -10.07 43.73 9.83
C ASN A 29 -10.22 44.59 11.09
N TRP A 30 -10.20 44.01 12.29
CA TRP A 30 -9.40 44.49 13.44
C TRP A 30 -9.09 43.32 14.37
N ALA A 31 -7.80 43.12 14.65
CA ALA A 31 -7.34 42.45 15.86
C ALA A 31 -7.65 43.35 17.08
N TRP A 32 -7.90 42.79 18.26
CA TRP A 32 -7.25 43.19 19.52
C TRP A 32 -7.57 42.21 20.66
N LYS A 33 -6.61 42.19 21.59
CA LYS A 33 -6.43 41.33 22.75
C LYS A 33 -7.46 41.53 23.87
N SER A 34 -7.39 40.57 24.79
CA SER A 34 -7.47 40.67 26.25
C SER A 34 -8.79 40.27 26.90
N GLY A 35 -8.63 39.35 27.86
CA GLY A 35 -9.72 38.78 28.62
C GLY A 35 -10.26 39.72 29.69
N LEU A 36 -11.48 39.42 30.12
CA LEU A 36 -12.03 39.79 31.40
C LEU A 36 -13.13 38.80 31.74
N ASN A 37 -12.88 38.03 32.80
CA ASN A 37 -13.89 37.32 33.57
C ASN A 37 -14.80 38.36 34.23
N VAL A 38 -16.11 38.30 33.96
CA VAL A 38 -17.12 38.82 34.89
C VAL A 38 -18.28 37.83 34.92
N ALA A 39 -18.65 37.49 36.14
CA ALA A 39 -19.62 36.49 36.53
C ALA A 39 -21.08 36.89 36.24
N GLY A 40 -21.91 35.85 36.13
CA GLY A 40 -23.26 35.83 36.68
C GLY A 40 -24.35 36.48 35.84
N GLN A 41 -25.15 35.65 35.17
CA GLN A 41 -26.60 35.83 35.15
C GLN A 41 -27.28 34.52 34.73
N SER A 42 -28.03 33.96 35.68
CA SER A 42 -29.05 32.95 35.46
C SER A 42 -30.22 33.58 34.71
N VAL A 43 -30.58 33.01 33.56
CA VAL A 43 -31.87 33.26 32.92
C VAL A 43 -32.61 31.94 32.82
N SER A 44 -33.74 31.88 33.52
CA SER A 44 -34.70 30.78 33.51
C SER A 44 -35.38 30.68 32.14
N CYS A 45 -35.27 29.53 31.49
CA CYS A 45 -36.19 29.13 30.44
C CYS A 45 -37.26 28.23 31.04
N GLY A 46 -38.43 28.80 31.29
CA GLY A 46 -39.67 28.04 31.33
C GLY A 46 -40.20 27.98 29.91
N ASP A 47 -40.28 26.77 29.34
CA ASP A 47 -41.53 26.29 28.77
C ASP A 47 -41.45 24.78 28.56
N LYS A 48 -42.51 24.13 29.05
CA LYS A 48 -42.70 22.68 29.08
C LYS A 48 -43.16 22.22 27.70
N PHE A 49 -42.46 21.26 27.11
CA PHE A 49 -43.11 20.23 26.30
C PHE A 49 -42.82 18.86 26.91
N ILE A 50 -43.91 18.23 27.36
CA ILE A 50 -43.96 16.86 27.86
C ILE A 50 -44.06 15.95 26.64
N CYS A 51 -43.11 15.02 26.49
CA CYS A 51 -43.38 13.74 25.84
C CYS A 51 -42.69 12.65 26.67
N ARG A 52 -43.49 11.82 27.33
CA ARG A 52 -43.05 10.70 28.17
C ARG A 52 -43.02 9.41 27.36
N SER A 53 -41.98 8.61 27.66
CA SER A 53 -41.86 7.14 27.72
C SER A 53 -41.94 6.32 26.43
N SER A 54 -41.13 5.29 26.18
CA SER A 54 -39.98 4.61 26.85
C SER A 54 -39.48 3.47 25.89
N PRO A 55 -38.64 2.48 26.28
CA PRO A 55 -37.27 2.48 26.85
C PRO A 55 -36.31 1.53 26.06
N THR A 56 -35.12 1.28 26.62
CA THR A 56 -34.03 0.32 26.22
C THR A 56 -33.04 0.90 25.19
N ASP A 57 -31.73 1.08 25.44
CA ASP A 57 -30.81 0.44 26.37
C ASP A 57 -29.83 1.41 27.06
N ARG A 58 -29.51 1.10 28.32
CA ARG A 58 -28.38 1.64 29.09
C ARG A 58 -27.34 0.54 29.22
N ILE A 59 -26.09 0.79 28.82
CA ILE A 59 -24.91 0.34 29.56
C ILE A 59 -23.94 1.51 29.69
N LEU A 60 -23.52 1.72 30.93
CA LEU A 60 -22.71 2.81 31.46
C LEU A 60 -21.23 2.68 31.09
N VAL A 61 -20.56 3.80 30.85
CA VAL A 61 -19.15 3.98 31.22
C VAL A 61 -19.08 5.13 32.22
N SER A 62 -18.79 4.80 33.48
CA SER A 62 -18.53 5.77 34.54
C SER A 62 -17.09 6.25 34.48
N ALA A 63 -16.90 7.56 34.34
CA ALA A 63 -15.67 8.24 34.72
C ALA A 63 -15.57 8.32 36.25
N ALA A 64 -14.38 8.09 36.79
CA ALA A 64 -14.01 8.50 38.13
C ALA A 64 -12.67 9.24 38.04
N GLU A 65 -12.74 10.57 38.16
CA GLU A 65 -11.63 11.41 38.58
C GLU A 65 -11.42 11.24 40.09
N ALA A 66 -10.18 11.08 40.52
CA ALA A 66 -9.73 11.51 41.83
C ALA A 66 -8.28 11.98 41.74
N ALA A 67 -8.09 13.25 42.09
CA ALA A 67 -6.83 13.97 42.10
C ALA A 67 -5.86 13.47 43.18
N GLY A 68 -4.56 13.60 42.92
CA GLY A 68 -3.52 13.50 43.93
C GLY A 68 -2.17 13.93 43.36
N LYS A 69 -1.72 15.14 43.73
CA LYS A 69 -0.38 15.67 43.50
C LYS A 69 0.66 14.77 44.20
N GLU A 70 1.81 14.53 43.56
CA GLU A 70 3.14 14.76 44.16
C GLU A 70 4.26 14.57 43.13
N SER A 71 5.21 15.50 43.16
CA SER A 71 6.49 15.53 42.46
C SER A 71 7.50 14.62 43.17
N PHE A 72 8.35 13.85 42.47
CA PHE A 72 9.74 13.58 42.89
C PHE A 72 10.60 12.96 41.78
N LEU A 73 11.90 13.23 41.89
CA LEU A 73 13.03 12.90 41.02
C LEU A 73 13.48 11.43 41.14
N GLY A 74 13.98 10.87 40.03
CA GLY A 74 15.18 10.01 39.96
C GLY A 74 15.14 8.58 40.51
N GLY A 75 15.90 7.70 39.84
CA GLY A 75 16.53 6.53 40.47
C GLY A 75 16.09 5.15 39.98
N ASP A 76 17.08 4.39 39.53
CA ASP A 76 17.08 2.97 39.19
C ASP A 76 16.43 2.06 40.24
N PHE A 77 15.83 0.93 39.84
CA PHE A 77 16.36 -0.42 40.09
C PHE A 77 15.43 -1.55 39.62
N MET A 78 16.10 -2.68 39.41
CA MET A 78 15.73 -4.04 38.99
C MET A 78 14.57 -4.77 39.72
N ASN A 79 14.05 -5.74 38.95
CA ASN A 79 13.66 -7.12 39.30
C ASN A 79 12.20 -7.52 39.63
N ASP A 80 11.82 -8.55 38.85
CA ASP A 80 11.18 -9.81 39.23
C ASP A 80 9.66 -10.05 39.11
N VAL A 81 9.37 -10.88 38.09
CA VAL A 81 8.66 -12.20 38.07
C VAL A 81 7.22 -12.34 38.62
N ASN A 82 6.43 -13.06 37.80
CA ASN A 82 5.18 -13.79 38.05
C ASN A 82 3.86 -12.99 38.13
N SER A 83 3.00 -13.17 37.14
CA SER A 83 1.96 -14.21 37.23
C SER A 83 0.90 -14.14 36.11
N ARG A 84 0.53 -15.34 35.64
CA ARG A 84 -0.80 -15.83 35.25
C ARG A 84 -1.43 -15.41 33.92
N ASP A 85 -1.46 -16.42 33.05
CA ASP A 85 -2.41 -16.67 31.98
C ASP A 85 -3.87 -16.43 32.36
N SER A 86 -4.62 -15.82 31.43
CA SER A 86 -6.01 -16.20 31.16
C SER A 86 -6.35 -15.85 29.71
N TYR A 87 -6.45 -16.90 28.89
CA TYR A 87 -7.01 -16.87 27.54
C TYR A 87 -8.53 -16.74 27.62
N SER A 88 -9.12 -15.88 26.79
CA SER A 88 -10.53 -15.99 26.41
C SER A 88 -10.61 -16.18 24.89
N GLU A 89 -11.11 -17.34 24.50
CA GLU A 89 -11.41 -17.72 23.12
C GLU A 89 -12.63 -16.94 22.63
N ALA A 90 -12.48 -16.13 21.58
CA ALA A 90 -13.61 -15.59 20.84
C ALA A 90 -13.92 -16.51 19.65
N ARG A 91 -15.06 -17.20 19.74
CA ARG A 91 -15.67 -17.98 18.64
C ARG A 91 -16.07 -17.02 17.51
N VAL A 92 -15.54 -17.24 16.31
CA VAL A 92 -16.04 -16.61 15.08
C VAL A 92 -17.15 -17.49 14.52
N SER A 93 -18.37 -16.97 14.50
CA SER A 93 -19.53 -17.58 13.85
C SER A 93 -19.48 -17.39 12.33
N ASN A 94 -19.83 -18.47 11.61
CA ASN A 94 -19.92 -18.58 10.16
C ASN A 94 -20.66 -17.39 9.50
N VAL A 95 -20.04 -16.81 8.48
CA VAL A 95 -20.71 -15.92 7.51
C VAL A 95 -20.70 -16.65 6.16
N GLU A 96 -21.89 -16.92 5.64
CA GLU A 96 -22.13 -17.58 4.36
C GLU A 96 -21.55 -16.74 3.20
N GLU A 97 -20.79 -17.40 2.32
CA GLU A 97 -20.21 -16.82 1.11
C GLU A 97 -21.30 -16.48 0.08
N THR A 98 -21.41 -15.21 -0.31
CA THR A 98 -22.12 -14.82 -1.54
C THR A 98 -21.12 -14.74 -2.70
N SER A 99 -21.32 -15.58 -3.71
CA SER A 99 -20.48 -15.63 -4.91
C SER A 99 -20.75 -14.43 -5.82
N TRP A 100 -19.76 -13.56 -6.00
CA TRP A 100 -19.78 -12.55 -7.07
C TRP A 100 -18.89 -13.03 -8.22
N CYS A 101 -19.50 -13.72 -9.17
CA CYS A 101 -18.85 -14.07 -10.44
C CYS A 101 -18.97 -12.88 -11.40
N TYR A 102 -17.90 -12.12 -11.58
CA TYR A 102 -17.76 -11.29 -12.77
C TYR A 102 -17.09 -12.13 -13.86
N ASN A 103 -17.79 -12.29 -14.98
CA ASN A 103 -17.25 -12.88 -16.21
C ASN A 103 -16.14 -11.97 -16.73
N ILE A 104 -14.89 -12.32 -16.46
CA ILE A 104 -13.77 -11.82 -17.24
C ILE A 104 -13.83 -12.57 -18.56
N GLU A 105 -14.36 -11.92 -19.60
CA GLU A 105 -14.23 -12.40 -20.97
C GLU A 105 -12.74 -12.65 -21.25
N LYS A 106 -12.43 -13.85 -21.73
CA LYS A 106 -11.09 -14.23 -22.19
C LYS A 106 -10.65 -13.20 -23.24
N GLN A 107 -9.74 -12.30 -22.87
CA GLN A 107 -8.95 -11.58 -23.85
C GLN A 107 -7.87 -12.55 -24.34
N ASP A 108 -7.96 -12.91 -25.61
CA ASP A 108 -6.99 -13.74 -26.30
C ASP A 108 -5.62 -13.05 -26.31
N TYR A 109 -4.77 -13.43 -25.36
CA TYR A 109 -3.34 -13.18 -25.46
C TYR A 109 -2.78 -14.09 -26.56
N VAL A 110 -2.60 -13.51 -27.74
CA VAL A 110 -1.86 -14.15 -28.83
C VAL A 110 -0.43 -14.35 -28.35
N ASN A 111 -0.06 -15.61 -28.06
CA ASN A 111 1.32 -16.03 -27.86
C ASN A 111 2.08 -15.82 -29.17
N ALA A 112 2.94 -14.81 -29.21
CA ALA A 112 4.00 -14.70 -30.21
C ALA A 112 5.31 -15.24 -29.60
N ASP A 113 5.77 -16.33 -30.21
CA ASP A 113 7.16 -16.80 -30.27
C ASP A 113 7.84 -17.30 -29.00
N ALA A 114 7.46 -18.50 -28.58
CA ALA A 114 8.38 -19.44 -27.95
C ALA A 114 9.22 -20.15 -29.04
N ASN A 115 10.39 -19.61 -29.37
CA ASN A 115 11.36 -20.32 -30.21
C ASN A 115 12.80 -19.97 -29.81
N SER A 116 13.30 -20.64 -28.76
CA SER A 116 14.72 -20.91 -28.58
C SER A 116 14.92 -21.94 -27.47
N ALA A 117 14.67 -23.22 -27.78
CA ALA A 117 15.27 -24.32 -27.03
C ALA A 117 15.36 -25.55 -27.92
N LYS A 118 16.46 -25.65 -28.68
CA LYS A 118 16.96 -26.94 -29.18
C LYS A 118 18.34 -27.16 -28.59
N ASN A 119 18.43 -28.08 -27.65
CA ASN A 119 19.52 -29.07 -27.64
C ASN A 119 19.06 -30.32 -26.89
N LEU A 120 19.09 -31.43 -27.62
CA LEU A 120 18.92 -32.79 -27.14
C LEU A 120 20.30 -33.30 -26.71
N ASN A 121 20.39 -33.93 -25.54
CA ASN A 121 20.82 -35.33 -25.38
C ASN A 121 20.85 -35.70 -23.89
N GLY A 122 20.43 -36.93 -23.61
CA GLY A 122 20.03 -37.39 -22.29
C GLY A 122 21.16 -37.76 -21.33
N GLU A 123 20.79 -37.88 -20.07
CA GLU A 123 21.13 -38.98 -19.18
C GLU A 123 20.25 -38.83 -17.91
N SER A 124 19.60 -39.93 -17.52
CA SER A 124 18.77 -40.02 -16.34
C SER A 124 19.65 -40.07 -15.08
N GLY A 125 19.97 -38.89 -14.56
CA GLY A 125 20.43 -38.64 -13.20
C GLY A 125 19.84 -37.30 -12.80
N GLY A 126 19.18 -37.22 -11.63
CA GLY A 126 18.55 -35.98 -11.17
C GLY A 126 19.58 -34.88 -10.92
N ALA A 127 20.00 -34.18 -11.96
CA ALA A 127 20.89 -33.04 -11.85
C ALA A 127 20.14 -31.92 -11.12
N ALA A 128 20.73 -31.43 -10.03
CA ALA A 128 20.18 -30.29 -9.31
C ALA A 128 20.14 -29.08 -10.26
N LEU A 129 18.96 -28.46 -10.40
CA LEU A 129 18.79 -27.26 -11.22
C LEU A 129 19.82 -26.19 -10.85
N SER A 130 20.37 -25.53 -11.86
CA SER A 130 21.20 -24.34 -11.69
C SER A 130 20.40 -23.23 -10.99
N SER A 131 21.10 -22.27 -10.36
CA SER A 131 20.44 -21.13 -9.71
C SER A 131 19.57 -20.33 -10.69
N LEU A 132 19.97 -20.27 -11.96
CA LEU A 132 19.22 -19.59 -13.01
C LEU A 132 17.93 -20.33 -13.38
N GLU A 133 17.98 -21.65 -13.54
CA GLU A 133 16.79 -22.46 -13.81
C GLU A 133 15.80 -22.38 -12.65
N LYS A 134 16.29 -22.39 -11.40
CA LYS A 134 15.45 -22.19 -10.20
C LYS A 134 14.76 -20.83 -10.20
N ALA A 135 15.45 -19.77 -10.61
CA ALA A 135 14.87 -18.42 -10.69
C ALA A 135 13.68 -18.38 -11.67
N TRP A 136 13.85 -18.94 -12.87
CA TRP A 136 12.80 -18.98 -13.88
C TRP A 136 11.67 -19.96 -13.55
N ASP A 137 11.99 -21.14 -13.02
CA ASP A 137 11.00 -22.12 -12.58
C ASP A 137 10.10 -21.53 -11.49
N HIS A 138 10.68 -20.83 -10.50
CA HIS A 138 9.92 -20.15 -9.46
C HIS A 138 9.04 -19.03 -10.04
N TRP A 139 9.60 -18.16 -10.88
CA TRP A 139 8.83 -17.09 -11.54
C TRP A 139 7.64 -17.62 -12.35
N ASN A 140 7.85 -18.70 -13.11
CA ASN A 140 6.81 -19.33 -13.90
C ASN A 140 5.76 -20.05 -13.05
N LYS A 141 6.15 -20.65 -11.91
CA LYS A 141 5.21 -21.23 -10.94
C LYS A 141 4.25 -20.19 -10.34
N LEU A 142 4.69 -18.93 -10.23
CA LEU A 142 3.83 -17.81 -9.83
C LEU A 142 2.91 -17.29 -10.96
N GLY A 143 2.97 -17.91 -12.15
CA GLY A 143 2.20 -17.49 -13.32
C GLY A 143 2.83 -16.33 -14.10
N ALA A 144 4.14 -16.09 -13.94
CA ALA A 144 4.89 -15.02 -14.60
C ALA A 144 4.19 -13.65 -14.51
N PRO A 145 4.01 -13.11 -13.29
CA PRO A 145 3.15 -11.95 -13.06
C PRO A 145 3.66 -10.70 -13.77
N LYS A 146 2.76 -10.02 -14.52
CA LYS A 146 3.10 -8.81 -15.30
C LYS A 146 2.64 -7.50 -14.66
N LEU A 147 1.55 -7.55 -13.89
CA LEU A 147 0.87 -6.39 -13.31
C LEU A 147 1.12 -6.36 -11.81
N ILE A 148 2.10 -5.59 -11.36
CA ILE A 148 2.66 -5.75 -10.02
C ILE A 148 2.51 -4.46 -9.22
N VAL A 149 1.94 -4.54 -8.03
CA VAL A 149 1.87 -3.41 -7.09
C VAL A 149 3.26 -3.17 -6.50
N ALA A 150 3.82 -1.98 -6.72
CA ALA A 150 5.13 -1.59 -6.22
C ALA A 150 5.11 -1.36 -4.69
N PRO A 151 6.27 -1.49 -4.02
CA PRO A 151 6.38 -1.22 -2.59
C PRO A 151 6.25 0.28 -2.33
N MET A 152 5.29 0.64 -1.49
CA MET A 152 5.00 2.03 -1.10
C MET A 152 4.82 2.10 0.42
N MET A 153 5.65 2.92 1.07
CA MET A 153 5.60 3.12 2.53
C MET A 153 4.21 3.55 2.97
N ASP A 154 3.64 2.83 3.94
CA ASP A 154 2.29 3.05 4.47
C ASP A 154 1.17 3.07 3.41
N GLN A 155 1.41 2.48 2.23
CA GLN A 155 0.57 2.62 1.04
C GLN A 155 0.45 1.34 0.19
N SER A 156 0.98 0.23 0.67
CA SER A 156 0.93 -1.08 -0.02
C SER A 156 0.64 -2.22 0.97
N GLU A 157 -0.08 -1.88 2.03
CA GLU A 157 -0.54 -2.78 3.08
C GLU A 157 -1.65 -3.73 2.59
N LEU A 158 -2.01 -4.73 3.40
CA LEU A 158 -2.83 -5.86 2.96
C LEU A 158 -4.17 -5.44 2.33
N PRO A 159 -5.02 -4.59 2.95
CA PRO A 159 -6.23 -4.06 2.31
C PRO A 159 -5.99 -3.53 0.90
N PHE A 160 -4.98 -2.68 0.71
CA PHE A 160 -4.68 -2.10 -0.59
C PHE A 160 -4.24 -3.15 -1.63
N ARG A 161 -3.41 -4.13 -1.22
CA ARG A 161 -3.00 -5.23 -2.12
C ARG A 161 -4.19 -6.10 -2.52
N MET A 162 -5.11 -6.36 -1.60
CA MET A 162 -6.33 -7.12 -1.89
C MET A 162 -7.26 -6.37 -2.83
N LEU A 163 -7.38 -5.05 -2.67
CA LEU A 163 -8.12 -4.19 -3.58
C LEU A 163 -7.51 -4.24 -4.99
N CYS A 164 -6.21 -4.01 -5.11
CA CYS A 164 -5.51 -4.10 -6.40
C CYS A 164 -5.64 -5.49 -7.04
N ARG A 165 -5.61 -6.57 -6.23
CA ARG A 165 -5.83 -7.94 -6.69
C ARG A 165 -7.23 -8.13 -7.27
N LYS A 166 -8.27 -7.61 -6.60
CA LYS A 166 -9.66 -7.63 -7.09
C LYS A 166 -9.76 -7.02 -8.48
N TYR A 167 -8.95 -6.00 -8.76
CA TYR A 167 -8.92 -5.32 -10.05
C TYR A 167 -7.84 -5.77 -11.03
N GLY A 168 -7.17 -6.90 -10.81
CA GLY A 168 -6.31 -7.53 -11.82
C GLY A 168 -4.80 -7.51 -11.54
N ALA A 169 -4.34 -7.03 -10.38
CA ALA A 169 -2.94 -7.20 -10.00
C ALA A 169 -2.58 -8.69 -9.92
N THR A 170 -1.44 -9.07 -10.48
CA THR A 170 -0.94 -10.46 -10.52
C THR A 170 0.10 -10.75 -9.45
N ALA A 171 0.80 -9.71 -8.97
CA ALA A 171 1.69 -9.78 -7.81
C ALA A 171 1.66 -8.46 -7.03
N ALA A 172 2.14 -8.45 -5.79
CA ALA A 172 2.25 -7.24 -5.01
C ALA A 172 3.42 -7.27 -4.03
N TYR A 173 3.97 -6.10 -3.78
CA TYR A 173 4.92 -5.87 -2.71
C TYR A 173 4.24 -5.40 -1.43
N THR A 174 4.80 -5.76 -0.27
CA THR A 174 4.46 -5.11 1.01
C THR A 174 4.94 -3.67 1.06
N PRO A 175 4.52 -2.87 2.08
CA PRO A 175 5.29 -1.70 2.46
C PRO A 175 6.73 -2.13 2.77
N MET A 176 7.67 -1.20 2.59
CA MET A 176 9.05 -1.49 2.94
C MET A 176 9.21 -1.48 4.47
N PHE A 177 9.73 -2.57 5.02
CA PHE A 177 9.99 -2.68 6.46
C PHE A 177 11.44 -2.32 6.80
N HIS A 178 11.66 -1.78 8.00
CA HIS A 178 13.02 -1.60 8.51
C HIS A 178 13.51 -2.89 9.17
N SER A 179 14.57 -3.48 8.62
CA SER A 179 15.12 -4.78 9.09
C SER A 179 15.44 -4.81 10.58
N ARG A 180 16.08 -3.78 11.14
CA ARG A 180 16.46 -3.74 12.57
C ARG A 180 15.28 -3.81 13.54
N PRO A 181 14.29 -2.89 13.52
CA PRO A 181 13.14 -3.01 14.41
C PRO A 181 12.33 -4.27 14.11
N PHE A 182 12.24 -4.73 12.86
CA PHE A 182 11.58 -5.99 12.53
C PHE A 182 12.26 -7.20 13.20
N ALA A 183 13.58 -7.26 13.15
CA ALA A 183 14.36 -8.34 13.76
C ALA A 183 14.32 -8.34 15.31
N LEU A 184 14.21 -7.15 15.93
CA LEU A 184 14.41 -6.97 17.36
C LEU A 184 13.12 -6.71 18.15
N GLN A 185 12.05 -6.22 17.51
CA GLN A 185 10.85 -5.73 18.18
C GLN A 185 9.61 -6.47 17.66
N PRO A 186 9.12 -7.51 18.36
CA PRO A 186 7.92 -8.24 17.96
C PRO A 186 6.68 -7.34 17.82
N GLY A 187 6.59 -6.26 18.61
CA GLY A 187 5.51 -5.27 18.50
C GLY A 187 5.50 -4.56 17.13
N TYR A 188 6.67 -4.12 16.64
CA TYR A 188 6.79 -3.53 15.31
C TYR A 188 6.34 -4.53 14.23
N ARG A 189 6.78 -5.79 14.31
CA ARG A 189 6.36 -6.81 13.34
C ARG A 189 4.85 -7.02 13.31
N ARG A 190 4.22 -7.19 14.48
CA ARG A 190 2.77 -7.44 14.58
C ARG A 190 1.93 -6.30 14.01
N VAL A 191 2.42 -5.07 14.14
CA VAL A 191 1.70 -3.87 13.67
C VAL A 191 1.91 -3.64 12.17
N GLU A 192 3.12 -3.88 11.66
CA GLU A 192 3.50 -3.51 10.30
C GLU A 192 3.29 -4.63 9.27
N PHE A 193 3.44 -5.89 9.65
CA PHE A 193 3.33 -7.02 8.75
C PHE A 193 2.00 -7.74 8.91
N THR A 194 1.14 -7.56 7.93
CA THR A 194 -0.12 -8.29 7.78
C THR A 194 -0.15 -9.02 6.43
N THR A 195 -0.61 -10.27 6.47
CA THR A 195 -0.82 -11.12 5.31
C THR A 195 -2.14 -11.89 5.46
N CYS A 196 -2.63 -12.49 4.38
CA CYS A 196 -3.82 -13.34 4.40
C CYS A 196 -3.41 -14.81 4.18
N PRO A 197 -4.20 -15.78 4.66
CA PRO A 197 -3.90 -17.19 4.49
C PRO A 197 -3.65 -17.58 3.02
N LEU A 198 -2.75 -18.53 2.80
CA LEU A 198 -2.33 -19.10 1.51
C LEU A 198 -3.44 -19.93 0.78
N HIS A 199 -4.71 -19.57 0.94
CA HIS A 199 -5.83 -20.35 0.40
C HIS A 199 -6.30 -19.75 -0.92
N GLY A 200 -5.86 -20.29 -2.07
CA GLY A 200 -6.44 -20.15 -3.42
C GLY A 200 -6.65 -18.75 -4.04
N ARG A 201 -6.62 -17.68 -3.23
CA ARG A 201 -6.94 -16.28 -3.56
C ARG A 201 -5.77 -15.33 -3.24
N ARG A 202 -4.65 -15.83 -2.72
CA ARG A 202 -3.47 -15.03 -2.37
C ARG A 202 -2.76 -14.56 -3.64
N ILE A 203 -2.50 -13.26 -3.72
CA ILE A 203 -1.63 -12.65 -4.72
C ILE A 203 -0.17 -13.02 -4.42
N ALA A 204 0.67 -13.27 -5.44
CA ALA A 204 2.10 -13.49 -5.22
C ALA A 204 2.71 -12.30 -4.46
N LEU A 205 3.35 -12.57 -3.33
CA LEU A 205 3.75 -11.56 -2.34
C LEU A 205 5.26 -11.42 -2.22
N PHE A 206 5.72 -10.18 -2.35
CA PHE A 206 7.11 -9.79 -2.32
C PHE A 206 7.30 -8.97 -1.04
N VAL A 207 8.02 -9.49 -0.06
CA VAL A 207 8.18 -8.79 1.23
C VAL A 207 9.47 -8.00 1.20
N GLN A 208 9.36 -6.66 1.21
CA GLN A 208 10.49 -5.77 1.01
C GLN A 208 11.07 -5.21 2.31
N PHE A 209 12.40 -5.22 2.41
CA PHE A 209 13.15 -4.65 3.53
C PHE A 209 14.14 -3.58 3.11
N GLY A 210 14.22 -2.51 3.91
CA GLY A 210 15.37 -1.61 3.95
C GLY A 210 16.35 -2.05 5.04
N ALA A 211 17.63 -2.18 4.69
CA ALA A 211 18.67 -2.66 5.60
C ALA A 211 20.04 -2.08 5.27
N ASN A 212 20.96 -2.25 6.21
CA ASN A 212 22.40 -2.01 6.08
C ASN A 212 23.23 -2.93 7.01
N ASP A 213 22.58 -3.92 7.63
CA ASP A 213 23.20 -4.91 8.52
C ASP A 213 22.77 -6.30 8.03
N PRO A 214 23.68 -7.08 7.43
CA PRO A 214 23.36 -8.40 6.89
C PRO A 214 22.78 -9.37 7.93
N LYS A 215 23.28 -9.34 9.17
CA LYS A 215 22.85 -10.28 10.23
C LYS A 215 21.43 -9.99 10.66
N LEU A 216 21.10 -8.71 10.85
CA LEU A 216 19.74 -8.31 11.19
C LEU A 216 18.77 -8.52 10.04
N LEU A 217 19.23 -8.37 8.79
CA LEU A 217 18.42 -8.62 7.61
C LEU A 217 18.05 -10.11 7.49
N VAL A 218 19.01 -11.03 7.65
CA VAL A 218 18.73 -12.47 7.67
C VAL A 218 17.78 -12.82 8.82
N LYS A 219 18.00 -12.27 10.02
CA LYS A 219 17.09 -12.49 11.16
C LYS A 219 15.67 -11.99 10.88
N ALA A 220 15.51 -10.85 10.20
CA ALA A 220 14.21 -10.34 9.80
C ALA A 220 13.55 -11.25 8.76
N ALA A 221 14.32 -11.75 7.79
CA ALA A 221 13.84 -12.63 6.73
C ALA A 221 13.30 -13.97 7.25
N MET A 222 13.95 -14.54 8.25
CA MET A 222 13.49 -15.79 8.88
C MET A 222 12.06 -15.71 9.44
N PHE A 223 11.58 -14.52 9.81
CA PHE A 223 10.21 -14.34 10.33
C PHE A 223 9.12 -14.32 9.24
N VAL A 224 9.48 -14.17 7.96
CA VAL A 224 8.49 -13.97 6.87
C VAL A 224 8.67 -14.94 5.71
N GLN A 225 9.72 -15.77 5.70
CA GLN A 225 10.07 -16.59 4.53
C GLN A 225 8.92 -17.53 4.11
N GLU A 226 8.15 -18.04 5.07
CA GLU A 226 7.01 -18.94 4.82
C GLU A 226 5.75 -18.18 4.37
N ASP A 227 5.72 -16.86 4.56
CA ASP A 227 4.61 -15.99 4.22
C ASP A 227 4.81 -15.22 2.91
N CYS A 228 5.97 -15.38 2.24
CA CYS A 228 6.31 -14.67 1.01
C CYS A 228 6.81 -15.57 -0.12
N ASP A 229 6.60 -15.12 -1.36
CA ASP A 229 7.09 -15.79 -2.56
C ASP A 229 8.46 -15.25 -2.98
N TYR A 230 8.76 -14.00 -2.62
CA TYR A 230 10.09 -13.41 -2.70
C TYR A 230 10.42 -12.62 -1.43
N PHE A 231 11.66 -12.74 -0.97
CA PHE A 231 12.24 -11.81 -0.01
C PHE A 231 13.00 -10.70 -0.77
N ASP A 232 12.56 -9.45 -0.65
CA ASP A 232 13.09 -8.35 -1.46
C ASP A 232 13.93 -7.36 -0.65
N ILE A 233 15.04 -6.91 -1.25
CA ILE A 233 15.89 -5.84 -0.69
C ILE A 233 15.64 -4.52 -1.42
N ASN A 234 15.24 -3.49 -0.67
CA ASN A 234 15.16 -2.13 -1.19
C ASN A 234 16.56 -1.51 -1.28
N LEU A 235 17.04 -1.31 -2.50
CA LEU A 235 18.31 -0.66 -2.82
C LEU A 235 18.11 0.62 -3.65
N GLY A 236 16.88 1.15 -3.69
CA GLY A 236 16.50 2.21 -4.62
C GLY A 236 15.81 3.43 -4.01
N CYS A 237 15.44 3.42 -2.72
CA CYS A 237 14.76 4.56 -2.09
C CYS A 237 15.73 5.71 -1.71
N PRO A 238 15.57 6.94 -2.25
CA PRO A 238 16.48 8.06 -2.02
C PRO A 238 16.02 9.04 -0.93
N GLN A 239 15.05 8.66 -0.09
CA GLN A 239 14.47 9.54 0.94
C GLN A 239 15.50 9.95 2.01
N ARG A 240 15.25 11.07 2.69
CA ARG A 240 16.16 11.64 3.71
C ARG A 240 16.46 10.68 4.86
N VAL A 241 15.49 9.87 5.27
CA VAL A 241 15.68 8.81 6.28
C VAL A 241 16.70 7.77 5.80
N ALA A 242 16.75 7.50 4.49
CA ALA A 242 17.72 6.58 3.91
C ALA A 242 19.14 7.13 3.99
N LYS A 243 19.29 8.43 3.71
CA LYS A 243 20.57 9.15 3.80
C LYS A 243 21.15 9.09 5.22
N ARG A 244 20.32 9.38 6.23
CA ARG A 244 20.74 9.39 7.64
C ARG A 244 21.12 8.01 8.15
N GLY A 245 20.41 6.98 7.70
CA GLY A 245 20.64 5.61 8.12
C GLY A 245 21.58 4.82 7.23
N PHE A 246 22.24 5.46 6.25
CA PHE A 246 23.12 4.84 5.24
C PHE A 246 22.59 3.49 4.74
N ASN A 247 21.39 3.51 4.17
CA ASN A 247 20.70 2.34 3.64
C ASN A 247 20.01 2.64 2.29
N ARG A 248 19.48 1.61 1.64
CA ARG A 248 18.70 1.71 0.39
C ARG A 248 19.53 2.33 -0.75
N ALA A 249 19.08 3.42 -1.38
CA ALA A 249 19.82 4.03 -2.48
C ALA A 249 21.20 4.58 -2.07
N PHE A 250 21.45 4.81 -0.78
CA PHE A 250 22.76 5.26 -0.30
C PHE A 250 23.76 4.12 -0.13
N LEU A 251 23.31 2.86 -0.16
CA LEU A 251 24.21 1.72 -0.26
C LEU A 251 24.84 1.56 -1.63
N MET A 252 24.35 2.27 -2.65
CA MET A 252 24.99 2.31 -3.97
C MET A 252 26.43 2.82 -3.90
N ASP A 253 26.81 3.50 -2.80
CA ASP A 253 28.18 3.93 -2.52
C ASP A 253 29.04 2.83 -1.84
N ASP A 254 28.44 1.68 -1.46
CA ASP A 254 29.08 0.52 -0.80
C ASP A 254 28.55 -0.81 -1.38
N LEU A 255 28.98 -1.09 -2.63
CA LEU A 255 28.64 -2.33 -3.34
C LEU A 255 29.07 -3.61 -2.60
N PRO A 256 30.26 -3.68 -1.95
CA PRO A 256 30.65 -4.86 -1.18
C PRO A 256 29.66 -5.22 -0.05
N LEU A 257 29.11 -4.22 0.64
CA LEU A 257 28.09 -4.46 1.66
C LEU A 257 26.79 -5.01 1.04
N ILE A 258 26.36 -4.49 -0.11
CA ILE A 258 25.18 -5.01 -0.82
C ILE A 258 25.40 -6.47 -1.21
N GLN A 259 26.55 -6.79 -1.84
CA GLN A 259 26.88 -8.15 -2.24
C GLN A 259 26.89 -9.11 -1.03
N SER A 260 27.42 -8.65 0.10
CA SER A 260 27.44 -9.40 1.35
C SER A 260 26.03 -9.68 1.90
N MET A 261 25.12 -8.70 1.83
CA MET A 261 23.72 -8.90 2.24
C MET A 261 23.00 -9.92 1.36
N VAL A 262 23.14 -9.82 0.03
CA VAL A 262 22.48 -10.74 -0.91
C VAL A 262 23.00 -12.16 -0.74
N THR A 263 24.32 -12.35 -0.72
CA THR A 263 24.96 -13.67 -0.54
C THR A 263 24.52 -14.33 0.79
N GLN A 264 24.44 -13.56 1.88
CA GLN A 264 24.02 -14.10 3.18
C GLN A 264 22.54 -14.50 3.19
N LEU A 265 21.66 -13.73 2.53
CA LEU A 265 20.25 -14.11 2.41
C LEU A 265 20.07 -15.37 1.57
N VAL A 266 20.70 -15.44 0.39
CA VAL A 266 20.61 -16.58 -0.52
C VAL A 266 21.11 -17.87 0.13
N SER A 267 22.15 -17.79 0.97
CA SER A 267 22.65 -18.94 1.72
C SER A 267 21.80 -19.34 2.92
N SER A 268 20.96 -18.44 3.44
CA SER A 268 20.20 -18.65 4.68
C SER A 268 18.72 -18.97 4.46
N LEU A 269 18.15 -18.56 3.33
CA LEU A 269 16.72 -18.67 3.04
C LEU A 269 16.42 -19.79 2.03
N THR A 270 15.25 -20.39 2.19
CA THR A 270 14.67 -21.26 1.15
C THR A 270 13.89 -20.45 0.11
N THR A 271 13.30 -19.33 0.53
CA THR A 271 12.58 -18.38 -0.34
C THR A 271 13.55 -17.60 -1.22
N PRO A 272 13.28 -17.48 -2.54
CA PRO A 272 14.13 -16.72 -3.45
C PRO A 272 14.28 -15.25 -3.07
N VAL A 273 15.49 -14.71 -3.28
CA VAL A 273 15.82 -13.31 -2.97
C VAL A 273 15.67 -12.47 -4.23
N SER A 274 14.99 -11.32 -4.12
CA SER A 274 14.93 -10.30 -5.15
C SER A 274 15.53 -8.98 -4.68
N CYS A 275 15.89 -8.11 -5.61
CA CYS A 275 16.43 -6.79 -5.32
C CYS A 275 15.69 -5.73 -6.13
N LYS A 276 15.41 -4.58 -5.51
CA LYS A 276 14.87 -3.40 -6.22
C LYS A 276 15.87 -2.25 -6.22
N ILE A 277 16.36 -1.88 -7.40
CA ILE A 277 17.42 -0.88 -7.60
C ILE A 277 16.94 0.40 -8.30
N ARG A 278 17.83 1.40 -8.31
CA ARG A 278 17.83 2.55 -9.21
C ARG A 278 19.06 2.47 -10.11
N THR A 279 19.06 3.21 -11.22
CA THR A 279 20.21 3.29 -12.12
C THR A 279 21.32 4.18 -11.55
N PHE A 280 22.54 3.96 -12.01
CA PHE A 280 23.64 4.93 -11.87
C PHE A 280 23.56 5.99 -12.98
N PRO A 281 24.26 7.13 -12.84
CA PRO A 281 24.40 8.10 -13.93
C PRO A 281 25.07 7.51 -15.18
N ASP A 282 26.06 6.63 -14.98
CA ASP A 282 26.67 5.84 -16.05
C ASP A 282 25.91 4.52 -16.22
N LEU A 283 25.68 4.14 -17.48
CA LEU A 283 25.03 2.88 -17.81
C LEU A 283 25.93 1.70 -17.45
N GLU A 284 27.25 1.80 -17.69
CA GLU A 284 28.18 0.69 -17.41
C GLU A 284 28.21 0.34 -15.92
N ASP A 285 28.16 1.34 -15.04
CA ASP A 285 28.03 1.13 -13.60
C ASP A 285 26.71 0.44 -13.23
N THR A 286 25.63 0.76 -13.95
CA THR A 286 24.32 0.10 -13.77
C THR A 286 24.38 -1.37 -14.17
N LEU A 287 25.03 -1.68 -15.30
CA LEU A 287 25.18 -3.05 -15.78
C LEU A 287 26.09 -3.88 -14.85
N ALA A 288 27.24 -3.32 -14.44
CA ALA A 288 28.13 -3.95 -13.47
C ALA A 288 27.41 -4.24 -12.15
N TYR A 289 26.59 -3.30 -11.68
CA TYR A 289 25.78 -3.48 -10.48
C TYR A 289 24.73 -4.59 -10.63
N ALA A 290 24.02 -4.64 -11.76
CA ALA A 290 23.04 -5.69 -12.03
C ALA A 290 23.70 -7.08 -12.09
N HIS A 291 24.85 -7.21 -12.75
CA HIS A 291 25.63 -8.45 -12.79
C HIS A 291 26.13 -8.88 -11.41
N MET A 292 26.61 -7.94 -10.60
CA MET A 292 27.04 -8.22 -9.23
C MET A 292 25.87 -8.78 -8.40
N LEU A 293 24.65 -8.26 -8.56
CA LEU A 293 23.46 -8.79 -7.88
C LEU A 293 23.09 -10.19 -8.37
N GLU A 294 23.06 -10.42 -9.69
CA GLU A 294 22.82 -11.76 -10.26
C GLU A 294 23.85 -12.77 -9.73
N ASN A 295 25.14 -12.43 -9.78
CA ASN A 295 26.23 -13.30 -9.33
C ASN A 295 26.18 -13.60 -7.82
N ALA A 296 25.64 -12.68 -7.02
CA ALA A 296 25.41 -12.89 -5.59
C ALA A 296 24.21 -13.83 -5.31
N GLY A 297 23.47 -14.24 -6.34
CA GLY A 297 22.33 -15.16 -6.24
C GLY A 297 20.96 -14.46 -6.21
N CYS A 298 20.89 -13.18 -6.56
CA CYS A 298 19.61 -12.51 -6.79
C CYS A 298 18.84 -13.27 -7.89
N SER A 299 17.56 -13.56 -7.65
CA SER A 299 16.72 -14.37 -8.53
C SER A 299 15.70 -13.55 -9.33
N LEU A 300 15.53 -12.26 -9.00
CA LEU A 300 14.67 -11.32 -9.71
C LEU A 300 15.14 -9.89 -9.44
N LEU A 301 15.18 -9.04 -10.47
CA LEU A 301 15.65 -7.66 -10.35
C LEU A 301 14.55 -6.64 -10.73
N GLY A 302 14.12 -5.81 -9.80
CA GLY A 302 13.28 -4.65 -10.07
C GLY A 302 14.12 -3.40 -10.35
N VAL A 303 13.97 -2.79 -11.53
CA VAL A 303 14.78 -1.63 -11.93
C VAL A 303 13.90 -0.40 -12.06
N HIS A 304 14.16 0.61 -11.22
CA HIS A 304 13.62 1.95 -11.45
C HIS A 304 14.57 2.72 -12.37
N GLY A 305 14.09 3.14 -13.55
CA GLY A 305 14.87 3.82 -14.60
C GLY A 305 15.27 5.27 -14.26
N ARG A 306 15.47 5.61 -12.98
CA ARG A 306 15.94 6.94 -12.57
C ARG A 306 17.09 6.75 -11.61
N THR A 307 18.02 7.69 -11.64
CA THR A 307 19.13 7.71 -10.69
C THR A 307 18.66 8.04 -9.27
N ARG A 308 19.52 7.82 -8.28
CA ARG A 308 19.26 8.21 -6.88
C ARG A 308 18.84 9.67 -6.73
N ASP A 309 19.46 10.56 -7.50
CA ASP A 309 19.27 12.01 -7.35
C ASP A 309 18.06 12.54 -8.14
N GLN A 310 17.57 11.77 -9.12
CA GLN A 310 16.32 12.02 -9.86
C GLN A 310 15.09 11.57 -9.05
N LYS A 311 14.78 12.31 -7.98
CA LYS A 311 13.67 11.97 -7.05
C LYS A 311 12.30 12.34 -7.61
N ASP A 312 12.20 13.43 -8.37
CA ASP A 312 10.94 13.95 -8.87
C ASP A 312 10.59 13.35 -10.24
N GLY A 313 9.50 12.58 -10.28
CA GLY A 313 9.02 11.97 -11.50
C GLY A 313 8.28 12.90 -12.47
N ARG A 314 8.04 14.15 -12.07
CA ARG A 314 7.44 15.19 -12.92
C ARG A 314 8.47 15.86 -13.82
N THR A 315 9.69 16.03 -13.32
CA THR A 315 10.77 16.71 -14.03
C THR A 315 11.67 15.75 -14.81
N THR A 316 11.79 14.50 -14.36
CA THR A 316 12.63 13.50 -15.05
C THR A 316 11.86 12.23 -15.34
N ARG A 317 11.77 11.86 -16.63
CA ARG A 317 11.21 10.57 -17.04
C ARG A 317 12.18 9.44 -16.68
N ALA A 318 11.62 8.28 -16.38
CA ALA A 318 12.38 7.06 -16.23
C ALA A 318 12.92 6.64 -17.60
N ASP A 319 14.20 6.32 -17.61
CA ASP A 319 14.94 5.82 -18.75
C ASP A 319 14.61 4.33 -18.93
N TRP A 320 13.75 4.05 -19.90
CA TRP A 320 13.39 2.69 -20.28
C TRP A 320 14.47 2.01 -21.13
N GLU A 321 15.33 2.77 -21.82
CA GLU A 321 16.47 2.18 -22.55
C GLU A 321 17.51 1.64 -21.57
N ALA A 322 17.77 2.34 -20.47
CA ALA A 322 18.61 1.82 -19.40
C ALA A 322 18.02 0.53 -18.77
N ILE A 323 16.69 0.46 -18.60
CA ILE A 323 16.02 -0.76 -18.11
C ILE A 323 16.16 -1.90 -19.12
N LYS A 324 15.97 -1.61 -20.42
CA LYS A 324 16.17 -2.58 -21.50
C LYS A 324 17.58 -3.14 -21.51
N ALA A 325 18.59 -2.27 -21.43
CA ALA A 325 19.99 -2.68 -21.37
C ALA A 325 20.26 -3.60 -20.17
N VAL A 326 19.67 -3.33 -19.00
CA VAL A 326 19.76 -4.23 -17.85
C VAL A 326 19.07 -5.57 -18.15
N LYS A 327 17.87 -5.58 -18.75
CA LYS A 327 17.15 -6.80 -19.13
C LYS A 327 17.92 -7.67 -20.12
N GLU A 328 18.66 -7.05 -21.04
CA GLU A 328 19.52 -7.75 -22.01
C GLU A 328 20.81 -8.27 -21.38
N ALA A 329 21.32 -7.61 -20.33
CA ALA A 329 22.56 -7.98 -19.66
C ALA A 329 22.40 -9.14 -18.66
N VAL A 330 21.31 -9.18 -17.88
CA VAL A 330 21.08 -10.23 -16.89
C VAL A 330 20.19 -11.35 -17.43
N ARG A 331 20.33 -12.56 -16.88
CA ARG A 331 19.61 -13.76 -17.29
C ARG A 331 18.39 -14.05 -16.42
N ILE A 332 18.29 -13.46 -15.24
CA ILE A 332 17.13 -13.56 -14.34
C ILE A 332 15.95 -12.68 -14.79
N PRO A 333 14.72 -12.91 -14.28
CA PRO A 333 13.59 -12.01 -14.52
C PRO A 333 13.87 -10.57 -14.08
N VAL A 334 13.44 -9.61 -14.89
CA VAL A 334 13.57 -8.17 -14.65
C VAL A 334 12.20 -7.50 -14.68
N LEU A 335 11.95 -6.64 -13.69
CA LEU A 335 10.74 -5.83 -13.60
C LEU A 335 11.07 -4.36 -13.84
N ALA A 336 10.32 -3.70 -14.74
CA ALA A 336 10.45 -2.26 -14.95
C ALA A 336 9.68 -1.45 -13.91
N ASN A 337 10.21 -0.28 -13.54
CA ASN A 337 9.52 0.68 -12.70
C ASN A 337 9.79 2.14 -13.12
N GLY A 338 8.74 2.94 -13.11
CA GLY A 338 8.79 4.38 -13.38
C GLY A 338 8.07 4.76 -14.68
N ASN A 339 7.35 5.89 -14.62
CA ASN A 339 6.57 6.47 -15.73
C ASN A 339 5.42 5.60 -16.27
N ILE A 340 4.85 4.72 -15.44
CA ILE A 340 3.65 3.94 -15.77
C ILE A 340 2.42 4.61 -15.16
N ARG A 341 1.57 5.20 -16.00
CA ARG A 341 0.37 5.94 -15.59
C ARG A 341 -0.92 5.25 -16.00
N TRP A 342 -0.89 4.46 -17.06
CA TRP A 342 -2.05 3.77 -17.61
C TRP A 342 -1.71 2.32 -17.95
N LEU A 343 -2.72 1.53 -18.30
CA LEU A 343 -2.52 0.14 -18.71
C LEU A 343 -1.73 0.06 -20.04
N GLU A 344 -1.95 1.02 -20.93
CA GLU A 344 -1.25 1.11 -22.22
C GLU A 344 0.25 1.38 -22.03
N ASP A 345 0.63 2.14 -21.00
CA ASP A 345 2.05 2.37 -20.68
C ASP A 345 2.75 1.06 -20.31
N VAL A 346 2.02 0.06 -19.78
CA VAL A 346 2.59 -1.25 -19.51
C VAL A 346 2.86 -2.02 -20.78
N HIS A 347 1.89 -2.06 -21.69
CA HIS A 347 2.06 -2.76 -22.96
C HIS A 347 3.24 -2.16 -23.71
N GLU A 348 3.34 -0.83 -23.71
CA GLU A 348 4.45 -0.12 -24.32
C GLU A 348 5.79 -0.39 -23.61
N CYS A 349 5.81 -0.33 -22.28
CA CYS A 349 7.03 -0.59 -21.51
C CYS A 349 7.56 -2.02 -21.77
N ILE A 350 6.69 -3.03 -21.70
CA ILE A 350 7.06 -4.42 -21.98
C ILE A 350 7.54 -4.57 -23.42
N ARG A 351 6.81 -4.00 -24.39
CA ARG A 351 7.17 -4.06 -25.82
C ARG A 351 8.53 -3.42 -26.10
N MET A 352 8.83 -2.28 -25.48
CA MET A 352 10.08 -1.56 -25.69
C MET A 352 11.27 -2.24 -25.01
N THR A 353 11.07 -2.74 -23.78
CA THR A 353 12.18 -3.16 -22.90
C THR A 353 12.38 -4.66 -22.82
N GLY A 354 11.38 -5.46 -23.21
CA GLY A 354 11.42 -6.92 -23.07
C GLY A 354 11.36 -7.43 -21.62
N VAL A 355 11.03 -6.57 -20.66
CA VAL A 355 10.92 -6.95 -19.24
C VAL A 355 9.78 -7.94 -18.97
N ASP A 356 9.92 -8.70 -17.89
CA ASP A 356 9.03 -9.80 -17.55
C ASP A 356 7.78 -9.35 -16.79
N GLY A 357 7.81 -8.13 -16.25
CA GLY A 357 6.69 -7.49 -15.59
C GLY A 357 6.96 -6.04 -15.25
N VAL A 358 5.93 -5.35 -14.74
CA VAL A 358 5.99 -3.92 -14.47
C VAL A 358 5.43 -3.59 -13.09
N LEU A 359 6.21 -2.80 -12.35
CA LEU A 359 5.88 -2.30 -11.03
C LEU A 359 5.14 -0.94 -11.12
N TYR A 360 3.91 -0.90 -10.61
CA TYR A 360 3.09 0.30 -10.51
C TYR A 360 3.12 0.90 -9.12
N ALA A 361 3.38 2.20 -9.02
CA ALA A 361 3.44 2.91 -7.75
C ALA A 361 2.31 3.95 -7.66
N GLU A 362 2.66 5.23 -7.80
CA GLU A 362 1.80 6.37 -7.45
C GLU A 362 0.42 6.36 -8.13
N SER A 363 0.34 5.96 -9.40
CA SER A 363 -0.91 5.91 -10.17
C SER A 363 -1.96 4.98 -9.56
N LEU A 364 -1.55 3.91 -8.88
CA LEU A 364 -2.49 2.99 -8.21
C LEU A 364 -3.10 3.60 -6.95
N LEU A 365 -2.44 4.57 -6.32
CA LEU A 365 -2.97 5.22 -5.11
C LEU A 365 -4.16 6.12 -5.43
N GLU A 366 -4.23 6.61 -6.66
CA GLU A 366 -5.38 7.36 -7.18
C GLU A 366 -6.40 6.41 -7.82
N ASN A 367 -5.95 5.35 -8.49
CA ASN A 367 -6.81 4.36 -9.15
C ASN A 367 -6.34 2.91 -8.90
N PRO A 368 -6.78 2.26 -7.82
CA PRO A 368 -6.52 0.84 -7.58
C PRO A 368 -7.10 -0.08 -8.66
N ALA A 369 -8.10 0.40 -9.42
CA ALA A 369 -8.77 -0.36 -10.47
C ALA A 369 -8.08 -0.30 -11.84
N LEU A 370 -6.94 0.37 -11.92
CA LEU A 370 -6.24 0.64 -13.17
C LEU A 370 -5.93 -0.62 -13.99
N PHE A 371 -5.65 -1.74 -13.33
CA PHE A 371 -5.35 -3.03 -13.97
C PHE A 371 -6.54 -3.65 -14.72
N SER A 372 -7.77 -3.23 -14.40
CA SER A 372 -8.99 -3.72 -15.05
C SER A 372 -9.46 -2.81 -16.19
N GLY A 373 -8.62 -1.87 -16.63
CA GLY A 373 -8.94 -0.92 -17.71
C GLY A 373 -9.90 0.19 -17.31
N HIS A 374 -10.36 0.22 -16.05
CA HIS A 374 -11.18 1.30 -15.53
C HIS A 374 -10.37 2.60 -15.48
N ARG A 375 -10.75 3.56 -16.32
CA ARG A 375 -10.25 4.92 -16.25
C ARG A 375 -11.11 5.70 -15.27
N MET A 376 -10.51 6.18 -14.18
CA MET A 376 -11.19 7.13 -13.29
C MET A 376 -11.53 8.40 -14.04
N ARG A 377 -12.62 9.06 -13.67
CA ARG A 377 -13.15 10.19 -14.42
C ARG A 377 -12.10 11.30 -14.45
N PRO A 378 -11.74 11.81 -15.64
CA PRO A 378 -11.07 13.08 -15.71
C PRO A 378 -12.00 14.14 -15.10
N VAL A 379 -11.50 14.93 -14.16
CA VAL A 379 -12.11 16.23 -13.89
C VAL A 379 -11.81 17.08 -15.10
N ASP A 380 -12.85 17.69 -15.68
CA ASP A 380 -12.66 18.72 -16.69
C ASP A 380 -11.79 19.83 -16.07
N ALA A 381 -10.57 19.98 -16.61
CA ALA A 381 -9.58 20.92 -16.09
C ALA A 381 -10.01 22.39 -16.22
N VAL A 382 -11.02 22.68 -17.05
CA VAL A 382 -11.57 24.02 -17.31
C VAL A 382 -12.80 24.29 -16.46
N THR A 383 -13.71 23.31 -16.32
CA THR A 383 -14.99 23.53 -15.62
C THR A 383 -15.01 22.99 -14.19
N GLY A 384 -14.07 22.13 -13.80
CA GLY A 384 -14.15 21.38 -12.54
C GLY A 384 -15.30 20.37 -12.50
N GLY A 385 -15.98 20.18 -13.63
CA GLY A 385 -17.09 19.24 -13.79
C GLY A 385 -16.60 17.80 -13.95
N LEU A 386 -17.39 16.86 -13.43
CA LEU A 386 -17.21 15.44 -13.77
C LEU A 386 -17.69 15.23 -15.21
N VAL A 387 -16.85 14.67 -16.06
CA VAL A 387 -17.32 14.18 -17.37
C VAL A 387 -18.22 12.98 -17.12
N GLU A 388 -19.49 13.03 -17.54
CA GLU A 388 -20.42 11.90 -17.44
C GLU A 388 -19.89 10.74 -18.29
N LEU A 389 -19.54 9.63 -17.64
CA LEU A 389 -19.39 8.34 -18.30
C LEU A 389 -20.78 7.69 -18.32
N SER A 390 -21.34 7.59 -19.52
CA SER A 390 -22.71 7.14 -19.81
C SER A 390 -22.93 5.63 -19.66
N ARG A 391 -22.49 5.02 -18.55
CA ARG A 391 -22.82 3.61 -18.24
C ARG A 391 -23.17 3.42 -16.77
N GLU A 392 -24.37 2.92 -16.51
CA GLU A 392 -24.72 2.28 -15.24
C GLU A 392 -23.70 1.20 -14.90
N GLY A 393 -23.20 1.18 -13.66
CA GLY A 393 -22.17 0.24 -13.21
C GLY A 393 -20.72 0.71 -13.39
N ALA A 394 -20.47 1.94 -13.86
CA ALA A 394 -19.13 2.51 -13.89
C ALA A 394 -18.57 2.70 -12.46
N LEU A 395 -17.47 2.01 -12.16
CA LEU A 395 -16.72 2.18 -10.92
C LEU A 395 -16.34 3.66 -10.72
N ASN A 396 -16.61 4.20 -9.53
CA ASN A 396 -16.33 5.60 -9.19
C ASN A 396 -15.40 5.71 -7.98
N GLU A 397 -14.81 6.89 -7.78
CA GLU A 397 -13.78 7.13 -6.76
C GLU A 397 -14.31 6.83 -5.34
N PRO A 398 -15.51 7.28 -4.92
CA PRO A 398 -16.08 6.90 -3.62
C PRO A 398 -16.29 5.40 -3.42
N SER A 399 -16.77 4.67 -4.43
CA SER A 399 -16.97 3.22 -4.33
C SER A 399 -15.67 2.48 -4.04
N LEU A 400 -14.56 2.91 -4.65
CA LEU A 400 -13.23 2.35 -4.37
C LEU A 400 -12.76 2.61 -2.94
N VAL A 401 -13.07 3.78 -2.38
CA VAL A 401 -12.76 4.10 -0.98
C VAL A 401 -13.58 3.22 -0.05
N LEU A 402 -14.88 3.04 -0.31
CA LEU A 402 -15.73 2.18 0.53
C LEU A 402 -15.25 0.72 0.51
N GLU A 403 -14.93 0.17 -0.65
CA GLU A 403 -14.34 -1.18 -0.75
C GLU A 403 -13.00 -1.29 -0.01
N TYR A 404 -12.16 -0.26 -0.07
CA TYR A 404 -10.92 -0.21 0.69
C TYR A 404 -11.17 -0.21 2.21
N LEU A 405 -12.17 0.54 2.67
CA LEU A 405 -12.53 0.60 4.09
C LEU A 405 -13.10 -0.73 4.59
N GLU A 406 -13.96 -1.40 3.83
CA GLU A 406 -14.45 -2.75 4.15
C GLU A 406 -13.29 -3.76 4.28
N LEU A 407 -12.30 -3.68 3.39
CA LEU A 407 -11.09 -4.50 3.48
C LEU A 407 -10.24 -4.15 4.70
N SER A 408 -10.22 -2.88 5.11
CA SER A 408 -9.46 -2.40 6.27
C SER A 408 -10.14 -2.77 7.60
N GLU A 409 -11.47 -2.87 7.65
CA GLU A 409 -12.20 -3.46 8.77
C GLU A 409 -11.89 -4.97 8.89
N LYS A 410 -11.90 -5.68 7.76
CA LYS A 410 -11.58 -7.12 7.72
C LYS A 410 -10.14 -7.42 8.06
N TYR A 411 -9.22 -6.57 7.64
CA TYR A 411 -7.78 -6.69 7.87
C TYR A 411 -7.25 -5.42 8.54
N PRO A 412 -7.40 -5.30 9.87
CA PRO A 412 -7.03 -4.10 10.60
C PRO A 412 -5.58 -3.69 10.38
N ILE A 413 -5.39 -2.40 10.15
CA ILE A 413 -4.10 -1.76 9.90
C ILE A 413 -4.01 -0.45 10.68
N PRO A 414 -2.79 0.08 10.91
CA PRO A 414 -2.63 1.39 11.53
C PRO A 414 -3.38 2.48 10.77
N GLN A 415 -4.11 3.35 11.49
CA GLN A 415 -4.88 4.45 10.90
C GLN A 415 -4.07 5.34 9.96
N ARG A 416 -2.77 5.52 10.22
CA ARG A 416 -1.87 6.29 9.36
C ARG A 416 -1.79 5.75 7.91
N MET A 417 -1.94 4.44 7.72
CA MET A 417 -1.94 3.81 6.39
C MET A 417 -3.28 4.08 5.69
N MET A 418 -4.40 3.83 6.39
CA MET A 418 -5.75 4.10 5.86
C MET A 418 -5.93 5.54 5.40
N ARG A 419 -5.51 6.49 6.24
CA ARG A 419 -5.62 7.93 5.94
C ARG A 419 -5.03 8.26 4.58
N SER A 420 -3.85 7.74 4.25
CA SER A 420 -3.21 8.05 2.97
C SER A 420 -4.07 7.67 1.76
N HIS A 421 -4.85 6.61 1.84
CA HIS A 421 -5.70 6.13 0.73
C HIS A 421 -6.99 6.91 0.63
N VAL A 422 -7.64 7.19 1.75
CA VAL A 422 -8.85 8.02 1.81
C VAL A 422 -8.59 9.44 1.27
N TYR A 423 -7.36 9.94 1.37
CA TYR A 423 -7.00 11.23 0.73
C TYR A 423 -6.67 11.12 -0.76
N LYS A 424 -6.08 10.01 -1.22
CA LYS A 424 -5.55 9.89 -2.59
C LYS A 424 -6.56 9.36 -3.59
N MET A 425 -7.34 8.33 -3.23
CA MET A 425 -8.30 7.70 -4.14
C MET A 425 -9.41 8.65 -4.59
N PRO A 426 -10.00 9.51 -3.73
CA PRO A 426 -11.01 10.46 -4.19
C PRO A 426 -10.48 11.48 -5.19
N CYS A 427 -9.18 11.80 -5.21
CA CYS A 427 -8.45 12.78 -6.05
C CYS A 427 -9.30 13.93 -6.64
N ALA A 428 -10.08 13.65 -7.67
CA ALA A 428 -11.09 14.50 -8.29
C ALA A 428 -12.12 15.09 -7.31
N TRP A 429 -12.72 14.25 -6.47
CA TRP A 429 -13.76 14.58 -5.50
C TRP A 429 -13.26 15.52 -4.41
N SER A 430 -12.04 15.32 -3.89
CA SER A 430 -11.47 16.21 -2.87
C SER A 430 -11.25 17.64 -3.37
N LYS A 431 -11.15 17.84 -4.69
CA LYS A 431 -11.11 19.20 -5.29
C LYS A 431 -12.50 19.84 -5.38
N ARG A 432 -13.54 19.01 -5.54
CA ARG A 432 -14.94 19.44 -5.68
C ARG A 432 -15.61 19.66 -4.33
N TYR A 433 -15.26 18.85 -3.33
CA TYR A 433 -15.82 18.85 -1.98
C TYR A 433 -14.69 19.06 -0.96
N PRO A 434 -14.10 20.27 -0.89
CA PRO A 434 -13.03 20.57 0.06
C PRO A 434 -13.45 20.38 1.52
N GLU A 435 -14.72 20.57 1.84
CA GLU A 435 -15.30 20.32 3.17
C GLU A 435 -15.13 18.88 3.64
N LEU A 436 -15.32 17.88 2.76
CA LEU A 436 -15.08 16.47 3.08
C LEU A 436 -13.60 16.22 3.42
N ARG A 437 -12.70 16.88 2.67
CA ARG A 437 -11.27 16.81 2.95
C ARG A 437 -10.95 17.47 4.30
N ASP A 438 -11.62 18.57 4.62
CA ASP A 438 -11.40 19.31 5.86
C ASP A 438 -11.97 18.57 7.07
N GLU A 439 -13.12 17.87 6.95
CA GLU A 439 -13.68 16.96 7.96
C GLU A 439 -12.73 15.79 8.25
N LEU A 440 -12.26 15.10 7.20
CA LEU A 440 -11.25 14.04 7.32
C LEU A 440 -9.94 14.54 7.97
N ASN A 441 -9.62 15.83 7.82
CA ASN A 441 -8.46 16.46 8.45
C ASN A 441 -8.75 16.90 9.89
N PHE A 442 -9.99 17.29 10.21
CA PHE A 442 -10.39 17.73 11.54
C PHE A 442 -10.39 16.55 12.53
N GLU A 443 -10.77 15.37 12.06
CA GLU A 443 -10.60 14.10 12.78
C GLU A 443 -9.13 13.66 12.92
N GLN A 444 -8.13 14.44 12.47
CA GLN A 444 -6.72 14.18 12.81
C GLN A 444 -6.47 14.20 14.34
N GLY A 445 -7.32 14.88 15.12
CA GLY A 445 -7.22 14.97 16.57
C GLY A 445 -8.16 14.06 17.37
N ALA A 446 -9.10 13.36 16.72
CA ALA A 446 -10.06 12.45 17.36
C ALA A 446 -9.89 11.03 16.78
N SER A 447 -10.13 9.99 17.58
CA SER A 447 -10.28 8.65 17.02
C SER A 447 -11.45 8.69 16.04
N ILE A 448 -11.21 8.24 14.80
CA ILE A 448 -12.28 7.87 13.89
C ILE A 448 -12.76 6.51 14.41
N ASP A 449 -13.70 6.57 15.37
CA ASP A 449 -14.43 5.42 15.92
C ASP A 449 -15.75 5.22 15.18
#